data_AF-A0A9D7RL34-F1
#
_entry.id   AF-A0A9D7RL34-F1
#
_cell.length_a   1.000
_cell.length_b   1.000
_cell.length_c   1.000
_cell.angle_alpha   90.00
_cell.angle_beta   90.00
_cell.angle_gamma   90.00
#
_symmetry.space_group_name_H-M   'P 1'
#
loop_
_entity.id
_entity.type
_entity.pdbx_description
1 polymer ?
#
loop_
_entity_poly.entity_id
_entity_poly.type
_entity_poly.pdbx_seq_one_letter_code
_entity_poly.pdbx_strand_id
1 'polypeptide(L)'
;MSFARLINKEHGLPLRREWPWWWLLAAGTAVRFLFGWTHQLWNSSPDQLAWGLGLVDIWSGNGDGYDQWVHYPHEGGTLLQSLLARAFVPWAGIMPPLSWVALSIDTLSRAIQIVVVRRLVDPGPARLFMWWTVFAAPIMLPWGTVNMGAHGLVACAPFVLLLLVSSPERPAFRIGLVVGLMSAFAYDCWVLAPVYVAHALLTTGQWGQRFARVAYFTLGALVAVAPHVLVRVYVDHGFQLEQWPALSIRGLEQGGVNWATLPGRFLALWVTWLPASFHMASIQEPMVQVAARVTAVMMVVGLVGLFWRRSAVHRYELLAFGSVVSFLLIMAAAPFFEPRMDGNGYVYYRYFPFIAPLVSLLVIVGLARVGRVGGCAAKGWVVACAVSTLVHMWHQRSFPMPLDEATGWVLGRKYGHAPERLFRIVKAADPDQVDALSQGAAWGTTAALFDGRTLTDTSAIDRFERLVARWPADRWPLLNAGVIRAFDPEVTPTLDARSLPAVQKVMDNQQ
;
A
#
# COMPACT_ATOMS: atom_id res chain seq x y z
N MET A 1 -2.01 -19.89 -24.85
CA MET A 1 -0.72 -19.26 -25.24
C MET A 1 -0.13 -18.62 -23.98
N SER A 2 0.92 -19.18 -23.37
CA SER A 2 1.35 -18.75 -22.02
C SER A 2 1.86 -17.30 -22.01
N PHE A 3 1.58 -16.53 -20.96
CA PHE A 3 2.10 -15.17 -20.73
C PHE A 3 3.63 -15.07 -20.99
N ALA A 4 4.39 -16.11 -20.64
CA ALA A 4 5.83 -16.21 -20.94
C ALA A 4 6.20 -16.16 -22.44
N ARG A 5 5.33 -16.66 -23.34
CA ARG A 5 5.53 -16.60 -24.80
C ARG A 5 5.22 -15.21 -25.37
N LEU A 6 4.27 -14.48 -24.79
CA LEU A 6 3.95 -13.10 -25.19
C LEU A 6 5.15 -12.16 -24.89
N ILE A 7 5.84 -12.38 -23.76
CA ILE A 7 7.04 -11.61 -23.39
C ILE A 7 8.32 -12.15 -24.07
N ASN A 8 8.34 -13.36 -24.64
CA ASN A 8 9.55 -13.90 -25.29
C ASN A 8 9.73 -13.41 -26.74
N LYS A 9 8.63 -13.15 -27.45
CA LYS A 9 8.69 -12.86 -28.89
C LYS A 9 9.28 -11.48 -29.22
N GLU A 10 9.33 -10.55 -28.25
CA GLU A 10 9.78 -9.16 -28.47
C GLU A 10 11.24 -8.86 -28.08
N HIS A 11 12.00 -9.77 -27.45
CA HIS A 11 13.17 -9.34 -26.67
C HIS A 11 14.55 -9.85 -27.06
N GLY A 12 14.70 -10.77 -28.03
CA GLY A 12 15.99 -11.16 -28.62
C GLY A 12 17.09 -11.68 -27.67
N LEU A 13 16.85 -11.72 -26.36
CA LEU A 13 17.80 -12.19 -25.35
C LEU A 13 17.61 -13.70 -25.13
N PRO A 14 18.66 -14.53 -25.30
CA PRO A 14 18.55 -15.96 -25.08
C PRO A 14 18.16 -16.26 -23.62
N LEU A 15 17.12 -17.06 -23.43
CA LEU A 15 16.74 -17.59 -22.12
C LEU A 15 17.89 -18.43 -21.57
N ARG A 16 18.65 -17.87 -20.61
CA ARG A 16 19.64 -18.63 -19.85
C ARG A 16 18.91 -19.77 -19.12
N ARG A 17 19.36 -21.01 -19.36
CA ARG A 17 18.91 -22.33 -18.83
C ARG A 17 17.69 -22.26 -17.89
N GLU A 18 16.54 -22.76 -18.37
CA GLU A 18 15.27 -22.70 -17.65
C GLU A 18 15.29 -23.52 -16.36
N TRP A 19 15.65 -22.88 -15.25
CA TRP A 19 15.35 -23.40 -13.93
C TRP A 19 13.84 -23.25 -13.67
N PRO A 20 13.16 -24.23 -13.06
CA PRO A 20 11.72 -24.20 -12.86
C PRO A 20 11.32 -23.20 -11.76
N TRP A 21 11.51 -21.90 -11.97
CA TRP A 21 11.22 -20.82 -11.01
C TRP A 21 9.76 -20.77 -10.51
N TRP A 22 8.84 -21.43 -11.23
CA TRP A 22 7.42 -21.49 -10.88
C TRP A 22 7.16 -22.20 -9.55
N TRP A 23 7.98 -23.18 -9.14
CA TRP A 23 7.77 -23.85 -7.84
C TRP A 23 8.16 -22.93 -6.68
N LEU A 24 9.16 -22.06 -6.84
CA LEU A 24 9.50 -21.03 -5.85
C LEU A 24 8.39 -19.98 -5.75
N LEU A 25 7.82 -19.59 -6.90
CA LEU A 25 6.66 -18.70 -6.90
C LEU A 25 5.51 -19.31 -6.10
N ALA A 26 5.15 -20.56 -6.43
CA ALA A 26 4.09 -21.31 -5.76
C ALA A 26 4.37 -21.50 -4.26
N ALA A 27 5.60 -21.83 -3.88
CA ALA A 27 6.01 -21.94 -2.48
C ALA A 27 5.81 -20.61 -1.73
N GLY A 28 6.23 -19.49 -2.32
CA GLY A 28 5.99 -18.18 -1.69
C GLY A 28 4.51 -17.80 -1.62
N THR A 29 3.69 -18.20 -2.60
CA THR A 29 2.22 -18.02 -2.54
C THR A 29 1.64 -18.86 -1.42
N ALA A 30 2.06 -20.12 -1.27
CA ALA A 30 1.64 -20.99 -0.19
C ALA A 30 2.02 -20.43 1.18
N VAL A 31 3.23 -19.91 1.36
CA VAL A 31 3.65 -19.27 2.63
C VAL A 31 2.74 -18.10 3.00
N ARG A 32 2.41 -17.22 2.04
CA ARG A 32 1.53 -16.05 2.28
C ARG A 32 0.09 -16.46 2.53
N PHE A 33 -0.41 -17.44 1.78
CA PHE A 33 -1.72 -18.02 2.03
C PHE A 33 -1.79 -18.62 3.44
N LEU A 34 -0.83 -19.48 3.82
CA LEU A 34 -0.80 -20.10 5.14
C LEU A 34 -0.71 -19.06 6.24
N PHE A 35 0.15 -18.05 6.11
CA PHE A 35 0.25 -16.96 7.09
C PHE A 35 -1.06 -16.18 7.25
N GLY A 36 -1.65 -15.74 6.13
CA GLY A 36 -2.91 -15.00 6.19
C GLY A 36 -4.05 -15.85 6.74
N TRP A 37 -4.07 -17.14 6.40
CA TRP A 37 -5.04 -18.12 6.86
C TRP A 37 -4.96 -18.39 8.36
N THR A 38 -3.78 -18.75 8.87
CA THR A 38 -3.58 -19.14 10.27
C THR A 38 -3.85 -18.00 11.24
N HIS A 39 -3.58 -16.78 10.82
CA HIS A 39 -3.79 -15.59 11.65
C HIS A 39 -5.04 -14.80 11.30
N GLN A 40 -5.79 -15.23 10.27
CA GLN A 40 -6.99 -14.54 9.76
C GLN A 40 -6.77 -13.04 9.57
N LEU A 41 -5.66 -12.67 8.93
CA LEU A 41 -5.19 -11.27 8.91
C LEU A 41 -6.18 -10.28 8.30
N TRP A 42 -7.08 -10.74 7.44
CA TRP A 42 -8.15 -9.92 6.88
C TRP A 42 -9.09 -9.35 7.95
N ASN A 43 -9.28 -10.03 9.08
CA ASN A 43 -10.08 -9.54 10.20
C ASN A 43 -9.42 -8.37 10.94
N SER A 44 -8.12 -8.15 10.74
CA SER A 44 -7.38 -7.04 11.34
C SER A 44 -7.44 -5.74 10.54
N SER A 45 -8.13 -5.72 9.39
CA SER A 45 -8.18 -4.58 8.47
C SER A 45 -9.62 -4.04 8.33
N PRO A 46 -10.02 -3.06 9.15
CA PRO A 46 -11.34 -2.42 9.07
C PRO A 46 -11.64 -1.82 7.69
N ASP A 47 -10.62 -1.23 7.06
CA ASP A 47 -10.65 -0.65 5.72
C ASP A 47 -11.06 -1.70 4.66
N GLN A 48 -10.42 -2.89 4.68
CA GLN A 48 -10.76 -3.98 3.76
C GLN A 48 -12.16 -4.55 4.05
N LEU A 49 -12.52 -4.72 5.32
CA LEU A 49 -13.83 -5.25 5.72
C LEU A 49 -14.95 -4.32 5.27
N ALA A 50 -14.81 -3.01 5.49
CA ALA A 50 -15.79 -2.01 5.08
C ALA A 50 -15.97 -1.97 3.56
N TRP A 51 -14.86 -2.07 2.82
CA TRP A 51 -14.91 -2.18 1.37
C TRP A 51 -15.60 -3.48 0.92
N GLY A 52 -15.29 -4.60 1.57
CA GLY A 52 -15.94 -5.89 1.32
C GLY A 52 -17.46 -5.82 1.48
N LEU A 53 -17.97 -5.20 2.55
CA LEU A 53 -19.40 -5.01 2.77
C LEU A 53 -20.05 -4.16 1.66
N GLY A 54 -19.37 -3.10 1.21
CA GLY A 54 -19.82 -2.31 0.07
C GLY A 54 -19.95 -3.13 -1.22
N LEU A 55 -19.03 -4.06 -1.46
CA LEU A 55 -19.10 -4.97 -2.61
C LEU A 55 -20.20 -6.03 -2.47
N VAL A 56 -20.45 -6.54 -1.27
CA VAL A 56 -21.56 -7.45 -0.99
C VAL A 56 -22.90 -6.77 -1.30
N ASP A 57 -23.09 -5.51 -0.89
CA ASP A 57 -24.29 -4.73 -1.23
C ASP A 57 -24.48 -4.65 -2.76
N ILE A 58 -23.43 -4.34 -3.52
CA ILE A 58 -23.49 -4.34 -4.99
C ILE A 58 -23.87 -5.71 -5.54
N TRP A 59 -23.19 -6.78 -5.10
CA TRP A 59 -23.39 -8.12 -5.66
C TRP A 59 -24.74 -8.72 -5.31
N SER A 60 -25.36 -8.26 -4.23
CA SER A 60 -26.74 -8.59 -3.85
C SER A 60 -27.80 -7.87 -4.70
N GLY A 61 -27.39 -7.00 -5.64
CA GLY A 61 -28.29 -6.24 -6.52
C GLY A 61 -28.85 -4.98 -5.88
N ASN A 62 -28.34 -4.60 -4.71
CA ASN A 62 -28.86 -3.49 -3.91
C ASN A 62 -28.11 -2.17 -4.13
N GLY A 63 -26.92 -2.18 -4.75
CA GLY A 63 -26.09 -0.99 -4.96
C GLY A 63 -25.44 -0.92 -6.35
N ASP A 64 -25.21 0.30 -6.84
CA ASP A 64 -24.62 0.61 -8.14
C ASP A 64 -23.62 1.79 -8.12
N GLY A 65 -23.34 2.36 -6.93
CA GLY A 65 -22.49 3.54 -6.80
C GLY A 65 -21.00 3.27 -7.03
N TYR A 66 -20.33 4.14 -7.78
CA TYR A 66 -18.88 4.07 -8.06
C TYR A 66 -18.02 3.99 -6.77
N ASP A 67 -18.44 4.70 -5.74
CA ASP A 67 -17.82 4.74 -4.42
C ASP A 67 -17.87 3.40 -3.66
N GLN A 68 -18.79 2.49 -3.98
CA GLN A 68 -18.76 1.11 -3.46
C GLN A 68 -17.74 0.24 -4.20
N TRP A 69 -17.45 0.55 -5.47
CA TRP A 69 -16.46 -0.18 -6.27
C TRP A 69 -15.01 0.20 -5.95
N VAL A 70 -14.79 1.30 -5.24
CA VAL A 70 -13.46 1.86 -4.99
C VAL A 70 -13.23 1.95 -3.49
N HIS A 71 -12.04 1.54 -3.02
CA HIS A 71 -11.69 1.62 -1.59
C HIS A 71 -11.53 3.10 -1.18
N TYR A 72 -10.60 3.79 -1.85
CA TYR A 72 -10.38 5.24 -1.77
C TYR A 72 -10.10 5.86 -3.15
N PRO A 73 -10.47 7.13 -3.40
CA PRO A 73 -10.30 7.77 -4.73
C PRO A 73 -8.87 8.04 -5.17
N HIS A 74 -7.90 7.99 -4.27
CA HIS A 74 -6.48 8.07 -4.63
C HIS A 74 -5.89 6.68 -4.96
N GLU A 75 -6.68 5.61 -4.79
CA GLU A 75 -6.31 4.23 -5.09
C GLU A 75 -7.11 3.75 -6.32
N GLY A 76 -6.82 4.30 -7.50
CA GLY A 76 -7.56 3.98 -8.74
C GLY A 76 -7.53 2.50 -9.12
N GLY A 77 -6.53 1.75 -8.63
CA GLY A 77 -6.42 0.31 -8.82
C GLY A 77 -7.52 -0.51 -8.14
N THR A 78 -8.23 0.07 -7.18
CA THR A 78 -9.23 -0.65 -6.39
C THR A 78 -10.46 -1.02 -7.22
N LEU A 79 -10.79 -0.27 -8.27
CA LEU A 79 -11.84 -0.67 -9.22
C LEU A 79 -11.53 -2.05 -9.85
N LEU A 80 -10.30 -2.23 -10.34
CA LEU A 80 -9.89 -3.52 -10.92
C LEU A 80 -9.91 -4.63 -9.86
N GLN A 81 -9.48 -4.31 -8.65
CA GLN A 81 -9.49 -5.26 -7.54
C GLN A 81 -10.93 -5.69 -7.16
N SER A 82 -11.89 -4.78 -7.14
CA SER A 82 -13.32 -5.09 -6.91
C SER A 82 -13.90 -5.99 -8.00
N LEU A 83 -13.57 -5.70 -9.27
CA LEU A 83 -13.98 -6.53 -10.40
C LEU A 83 -13.40 -7.94 -10.30
N LEU A 84 -12.12 -8.06 -9.93
CA LEU A 84 -11.47 -9.36 -9.69
C LEU A 84 -12.08 -10.07 -8.47
N ALA A 85 -12.43 -9.35 -7.40
CA ALA A 85 -13.01 -9.92 -6.20
C ALA A 85 -14.32 -10.67 -6.49
N ARG A 86 -15.12 -10.18 -7.43
CA ARG A 86 -16.34 -10.88 -7.86
C ARG A 86 -16.07 -12.32 -8.33
N ALA A 87 -14.95 -12.56 -9.00
CA ALA A 87 -14.58 -13.91 -9.45
C ALA A 87 -14.25 -14.85 -8.29
N PHE A 88 -13.93 -14.31 -7.11
CA PHE A 88 -13.57 -15.09 -5.91
C PHE A 88 -14.73 -15.30 -4.93
N VAL A 89 -15.93 -14.78 -5.21
CA VAL A 89 -17.14 -15.01 -4.39
C VAL A 89 -17.41 -16.50 -4.11
N PRO A 90 -17.28 -17.44 -5.07
CA PRO A 90 -17.50 -18.86 -4.81
C PRO A 90 -16.55 -19.47 -3.75
N TRP A 91 -15.42 -18.83 -3.45
CA TRP A 91 -14.44 -19.29 -2.46
C TRP A 91 -14.42 -18.43 -1.18
N ALA A 92 -15.44 -17.59 -0.97
CA ALA A 92 -15.54 -16.70 0.19
C ALA A 92 -15.55 -17.43 1.54
N GLY A 93 -16.10 -18.66 1.58
CA GLY A 93 -16.11 -19.49 2.80
C GLY A 93 -14.74 -20.05 3.20
N ILE A 94 -13.75 -19.95 2.31
CA ILE A 94 -12.34 -20.17 2.67
C ILE A 94 -11.84 -18.82 3.18
N MET A 95 -11.58 -17.88 2.27
CA MET A 95 -10.97 -16.59 2.58
C MET A 95 -11.78 -15.49 1.88
N PRO A 96 -11.90 -14.28 2.45
CA PRO A 96 -12.69 -13.22 1.83
C PRO A 96 -12.24 -12.91 0.40
N PRO A 97 -13.17 -12.54 -0.52
CA PRO A 97 -12.83 -12.31 -1.92
C PRO A 97 -11.69 -11.28 -2.14
N LEU A 98 -11.67 -10.20 -1.36
CA LEU A 98 -10.59 -9.20 -1.44
C LEU A 98 -9.22 -9.75 -1.03
N SER A 99 -9.17 -10.70 -0.09
CA SER A 99 -7.93 -11.36 0.30
C SER A 99 -7.42 -12.34 -0.76
N TRP A 100 -8.31 -12.99 -1.51
CA TRP A 100 -7.94 -13.75 -2.71
C TRP A 100 -7.34 -12.85 -3.79
N VAL A 101 -7.89 -11.64 -3.96
CA VAL A 101 -7.36 -10.64 -4.88
C VAL A 101 -5.96 -10.20 -4.44
N ALA A 102 -5.74 -9.89 -3.16
CA ALA A 102 -4.41 -9.55 -2.65
C ALA A 102 -3.39 -10.67 -2.93
N LEU A 103 -3.75 -11.93 -2.65
CA LEU A 103 -2.87 -13.08 -2.89
C LEU A 103 -2.52 -13.25 -4.37
N SER A 104 -3.50 -13.04 -5.24
CA SER A 104 -3.35 -13.15 -6.69
C SER A 104 -2.44 -12.04 -7.23
N ILE A 105 -2.64 -10.80 -6.77
CA ILE A 105 -1.84 -9.66 -7.21
C ILE A 105 -0.42 -9.74 -6.63
N ASP A 106 -0.23 -10.12 -5.36
CA ASP A 106 1.11 -10.40 -4.80
C ASP A 106 1.84 -11.48 -5.63
N THR A 107 1.15 -12.57 -5.96
CA THR A 107 1.72 -13.65 -6.77
C THR A 107 2.13 -13.14 -8.15
N LEU A 108 1.29 -12.34 -8.81
CA LEU A 108 1.62 -11.73 -10.10
C LEU A 108 2.80 -10.75 -9.98
N SER A 109 2.81 -9.91 -8.95
CA SER A 109 3.88 -8.95 -8.65
C SER A 109 5.22 -9.67 -8.48
N ARG A 110 5.26 -10.74 -7.69
CA ARG A 110 6.46 -11.59 -7.52
C ARG A 110 6.86 -12.28 -8.82
N ALA A 111 5.91 -12.78 -9.61
CA ALA A 111 6.21 -13.37 -10.91
C ALA A 111 6.91 -12.37 -11.85
N ILE A 112 6.41 -11.13 -11.90
CA ILE A 112 7.04 -10.04 -12.68
C ILE A 112 8.46 -9.76 -12.16
N GLN A 113 8.63 -9.59 -10.84
CA GLN A 113 9.94 -9.36 -10.23
C GLN A 113 10.94 -10.48 -10.59
N ILE A 114 10.53 -11.74 -10.46
CA ILE A 114 11.37 -12.91 -10.80
C ILE A 114 11.74 -12.90 -12.29
N VAL A 115 10.77 -12.67 -13.18
CA VAL A 115 11.02 -12.63 -14.64
C VAL A 115 12.00 -11.51 -15.00
N VAL A 116 11.84 -10.31 -14.42
CA VAL A 116 12.73 -9.18 -14.64
C VAL A 116 14.14 -9.49 -14.14
N VAL A 117 14.27 -9.98 -12.90
CA VAL A 117 15.58 -10.29 -12.29
C VAL A 117 16.31 -11.37 -13.07
N ARG A 118 15.62 -12.42 -13.52
CA ARG A 118 16.23 -13.47 -14.36
C ARG A 118 16.77 -12.95 -15.69
N ARG A 119 16.21 -11.84 -16.21
CA ARG A 119 16.65 -11.23 -17.47
C ARG A 119 17.81 -10.27 -17.29
N LEU A 120 17.80 -9.49 -16.20
CA LEU A 120 18.75 -8.39 -16.01
C LEU A 120 19.96 -8.76 -15.14
N VAL A 121 19.84 -9.76 -14.29
CA VAL A 121 20.81 -10.05 -13.22
C VAL A 121 21.49 -11.40 -13.44
N ASP A 122 22.73 -11.50 -12.97
CA ASP A 122 23.50 -12.74 -13.05
C ASP A 122 22.81 -13.94 -12.36
N PRO A 123 23.00 -15.18 -12.86
CA PRO A 123 22.26 -16.35 -12.38
C PRO A 123 22.45 -16.67 -10.89
N GLY A 124 23.59 -16.30 -10.29
CA GLY A 124 23.84 -16.50 -8.85
C GLY A 124 22.93 -15.61 -7.99
N PRO A 125 23.11 -14.28 -8.05
CA PRO A 125 22.25 -13.32 -7.35
C PRO A 125 20.77 -13.47 -7.70
N ALA A 126 20.42 -13.75 -8.96
CA ALA A 126 19.04 -13.98 -9.37
C ALA A 126 18.40 -15.17 -8.64
N ARG A 127 19.15 -16.27 -8.44
CA ARG A 127 18.68 -17.42 -7.65
C ARG A 127 18.46 -17.07 -6.19
N LEU A 128 19.37 -16.31 -5.58
CA LEU A 128 19.20 -15.87 -4.20
C LEU A 128 17.99 -14.96 -4.04
N PHE A 129 17.74 -14.06 -4.99
CA PHE A 129 16.55 -13.24 -4.99
C PHE A 129 15.26 -14.08 -5.12
N MET A 130 15.23 -15.09 -5.98
CA MET A 130 14.08 -16.00 -6.08
C MET A 130 13.83 -16.80 -4.79
N TRP A 131 14.88 -17.19 -4.06
CA TRP A 131 14.73 -17.78 -2.74
C TRP A 131 14.22 -16.77 -1.71
N TRP A 132 14.74 -15.54 -1.78
CA TRP A 132 14.25 -14.45 -0.95
C TRP A 132 12.76 -14.20 -1.18
N THR A 133 12.22 -14.27 -2.40
CA THR A 133 10.78 -14.02 -2.61
C THR A 133 9.86 -15.07 -1.98
N VAL A 134 10.36 -16.27 -1.61
CA VAL A 134 9.56 -17.29 -0.92
C VAL A 134 9.17 -16.82 0.48
N PHE A 135 10.15 -16.54 1.34
CA PHE A 135 9.90 -16.10 2.72
C PHE A 135 9.82 -14.57 2.84
N ALA A 136 10.45 -13.85 1.91
CA ALA A 136 10.63 -12.40 1.91
C ALA A 136 11.13 -11.87 3.26
N ALA A 137 11.06 -10.56 3.47
CA ALA A 137 11.09 -9.98 4.80
C ALA A 137 9.66 -9.98 5.39
N PRO A 138 9.49 -10.03 6.72
CA PRO A 138 8.21 -9.95 7.42
C PRO A 138 7.24 -8.92 6.84
N ILE A 139 7.74 -7.72 6.52
CA ILE A 139 6.93 -6.62 5.97
C ILE A 139 6.18 -6.94 4.69
N MET A 140 6.61 -7.95 3.93
CA MET A 140 5.95 -8.37 2.70
C MET A 140 4.79 -9.33 2.95
N LEU A 141 4.76 -10.06 4.07
CA LEU A 141 3.82 -11.14 4.28
C LEU A 141 2.35 -10.69 4.36
N PRO A 142 1.99 -9.67 5.18
CA PRO A 142 0.58 -9.30 5.40
C PRO A 142 -0.15 -8.89 4.11
N TRP A 143 0.57 -8.24 3.20
CA TRP A 143 0.04 -7.78 1.90
C TRP A 143 -0.31 -8.91 0.94
N GLY A 144 0.07 -10.16 1.25
CA GLY A 144 -0.39 -11.33 0.52
C GLY A 144 -1.87 -11.66 0.79
N THR A 145 -2.47 -11.16 1.85
CA THR A 145 -3.90 -11.42 2.18
C THR A 145 -4.65 -10.20 2.68
N VAL A 146 -3.97 -9.08 2.93
CA VAL A 146 -4.59 -7.79 3.27
C VAL A 146 -4.60 -6.90 2.04
N ASN A 147 -5.79 -6.49 1.61
CA ASN A 147 -6.06 -5.73 0.39
C ASN A 147 -6.49 -4.29 0.71
N MET A 148 -5.63 -3.52 1.38
CA MET A 148 -5.79 -2.07 1.56
C MET A 148 -4.48 -1.36 1.24
N GLY A 149 -4.50 -0.16 0.67
CA GLY A 149 -3.31 0.67 0.45
C GLY A 149 -2.46 0.34 -0.78
N ALA A 150 -2.68 -0.79 -1.48
CA ALA A 150 -1.99 -1.22 -2.72
C ALA A 150 -0.44 -1.24 -2.72
N HIS A 151 0.25 -0.72 -1.68
CA HIS A 151 1.69 -0.46 -1.63
C HIS A 151 2.53 -1.72 -1.89
N GLY A 152 2.19 -2.83 -1.21
CA GLY A 152 2.84 -4.13 -1.42
C GLY A 152 2.47 -4.78 -2.75
N LEU A 153 1.24 -4.55 -3.22
CA LEU A 153 0.70 -5.15 -4.44
C LEU A 153 1.36 -4.61 -5.70
N VAL A 154 1.74 -3.31 -5.71
CA VAL A 154 2.47 -2.68 -6.81
C VAL A 154 3.99 -2.68 -6.65
N ALA A 155 4.55 -3.46 -5.72
CA ALA A 155 6.01 -3.54 -5.51
C ALA A 155 6.80 -4.06 -6.73
N CYS A 156 6.15 -4.56 -7.79
CA CYS A 156 6.79 -4.86 -9.07
C CYS A 156 7.05 -3.62 -9.94
N ALA A 157 6.45 -2.46 -9.66
CA ALA A 157 6.58 -1.25 -10.48
C ALA A 157 8.02 -0.81 -10.73
N PRO A 158 8.91 -0.76 -9.72
CA PRO A 158 10.31 -0.43 -9.96
C PRO A 158 10.97 -1.41 -10.93
N PHE A 159 10.65 -2.71 -10.85
CA PHE A 159 11.19 -3.75 -11.73
C PHE A 159 10.70 -3.60 -13.17
N VAL A 160 9.43 -3.22 -13.37
CA VAL A 160 8.89 -2.90 -14.70
C VAL A 160 9.68 -1.73 -15.31
N LEU A 161 9.96 -0.68 -14.54
CA LEU A 161 10.81 0.43 -15.01
C LEU A 161 12.21 -0.08 -15.40
N LEU A 162 12.85 -0.91 -14.58
CA LEU A 162 14.18 -1.48 -14.89
C LEU A 162 14.16 -2.19 -16.25
N LEU A 163 13.13 -3.01 -16.52
CA LEU A 163 13.00 -3.75 -17.76
C LEU A 163 12.79 -2.83 -18.97
N LEU A 164 11.89 -1.85 -18.83
CA LEU A 164 11.54 -0.93 -19.92
C LEU A 164 12.73 -0.05 -20.32
N VAL A 165 13.46 0.50 -19.35
CA VAL A 165 14.60 1.40 -19.60
C VAL A 165 15.86 0.63 -20.03
N SER A 166 15.98 -0.64 -19.65
CA SER A 166 17.08 -1.50 -20.11
C SER A 166 16.89 -1.97 -21.56
N SER A 167 15.70 -1.78 -22.14
CA SER A 167 15.39 -2.10 -23.54
C SER A 167 15.58 -0.84 -24.42
N PRO A 168 16.66 -0.73 -25.21
CA PRO A 168 17.06 0.52 -25.88
C PRO A 168 16.05 1.05 -26.91
N GLU A 169 15.14 0.21 -27.40
CA GLU A 169 14.16 0.55 -28.44
C GLU A 169 12.85 1.12 -27.92
N ARG A 170 12.61 1.11 -26.59
CA ARG A 170 11.31 1.50 -26.03
C ARG A 170 11.15 3.03 -26.07
N PRO A 171 10.11 3.56 -26.77
CA PRO A 171 9.87 5.01 -26.83
C PRO A 171 9.57 5.59 -25.44
N ALA A 172 10.10 6.78 -25.15
CA ALA A 172 9.89 7.48 -23.88
C ALA A 172 8.40 7.66 -23.54
N PHE A 173 7.56 7.93 -24.54
CA PHE A 173 6.11 8.02 -24.39
C PHE A 173 5.48 6.74 -23.83
N ARG A 174 5.93 5.55 -24.29
CA ARG A 174 5.42 4.26 -23.76
C ARG A 174 5.84 4.03 -22.32
N ILE A 175 7.06 4.43 -21.96
CA ILE A 175 7.55 4.37 -20.58
C ILE A 175 6.69 5.30 -19.70
N GLY A 176 6.41 6.51 -20.20
CA GLY A 176 5.50 7.47 -19.59
C GLY A 176 4.12 6.89 -19.35
N LEU A 177 3.50 6.29 -20.38
CA LEU A 177 2.20 5.63 -20.25
C LEU A 177 2.20 4.56 -19.16
N VAL A 178 3.20 3.69 -19.11
CA VAL A 178 3.27 2.65 -18.09
C VAL A 178 3.42 3.25 -16.69
N VAL A 179 4.33 4.20 -16.50
CA VAL A 179 4.51 4.87 -15.20
C VAL A 179 3.23 5.60 -14.79
N GLY A 180 2.58 6.33 -15.69
CA GLY A 180 1.32 7.03 -15.42
C GLY A 180 0.17 6.07 -15.08
N LEU A 181 0.05 4.93 -15.76
CA LEU A 181 -0.95 3.90 -15.44
C LEU A 181 -0.70 3.26 -14.08
N MET A 182 0.56 2.96 -13.75
CA MET A 182 0.93 2.43 -12.43
C MET A 182 0.69 3.47 -11.34
N SER A 183 0.97 4.75 -11.61
CA SER A 183 0.66 5.85 -10.70
C SER A 183 -0.85 6.08 -10.54
N ALA A 184 -1.66 5.87 -11.58
CA ALA A 184 -3.11 5.88 -11.46
C ALA A 184 -3.61 4.71 -10.61
N PHE A 185 -2.92 3.56 -10.66
CA PHE A 185 -3.24 2.40 -9.83
C PHE A 185 -2.89 2.63 -8.35
N ALA A 186 -1.67 3.14 -8.08
CA ALA A 186 -1.18 3.47 -6.75
C ALA A 186 -0.14 4.62 -6.82
N TYR A 187 -0.36 5.66 -6.02
CA TYR A 187 0.41 6.91 -6.12
C TYR A 187 1.89 6.76 -5.78
N ASP A 188 2.31 5.71 -5.07
CA ASP A 188 3.73 5.44 -4.80
C ASP A 188 4.55 5.30 -6.09
N CYS A 189 3.92 4.89 -7.19
CA CYS A 189 4.61 4.72 -8.47
C CYS A 189 5.10 6.07 -9.03
N TRP A 190 4.65 7.21 -8.52
CA TRP A 190 5.21 8.53 -8.88
C TRP A 190 6.68 8.66 -8.49
N VAL A 191 7.18 7.88 -7.54
CA VAL A 191 8.60 7.75 -7.20
C VAL A 191 9.45 7.40 -8.43
N LEU A 192 8.89 6.74 -9.44
CA LEU A 192 9.59 6.30 -10.64
C LEU A 192 9.84 7.43 -11.65
N ALA A 193 9.03 8.50 -11.61
CA ALA A 193 9.15 9.63 -12.52
C ALA A 193 10.49 10.38 -12.39
N PRO A 194 10.91 10.86 -11.20
CA PRO A 194 12.22 11.53 -11.05
C PRO A 194 13.39 10.62 -11.43
N VAL A 195 13.28 9.30 -11.20
CA VAL A 195 14.31 8.33 -11.60
C VAL A 195 14.47 8.27 -13.12
N TYR A 196 13.35 8.19 -13.85
CA TYR A 196 13.38 8.18 -15.30
C TYR A 196 13.86 9.53 -15.87
N VAL A 197 13.41 10.65 -15.31
CA VAL A 197 13.84 11.99 -15.73
C VAL A 197 15.35 12.15 -15.55
N ALA A 198 15.88 11.80 -14.38
CA ALA A 198 17.32 11.80 -14.12
C ALA A 198 18.06 10.90 -15.12
N HIS A 199 17.55 9.68 -15.37
CA HIS A 199 18.13 8.80 -16.37
C HIS A 199 18.17 9.43 -17.76
N ALA A 200 17.05 10.00 -18.24
CA ALA A 200 16.95 10.60 -19.56
C ALA A 200 17.92 11.78 -19.73
N LEU A 201 18.06 12.63 -18.70
CA LEU A 201 18.96 13.80 -18.71
C LEU A 201 20.45 13.41 -18.63
N LEU A 202 20.77 12.32 -17.93
CA LEU A 202 22.12 11.82 -17.76
C LEU A 202 22.58 10.88 -18.89
N THR A 203 21.67 10.43 -19.76
CA THR A 203 22.06 9.62 -20.93
C THR A 203 22.89 10.42 -21.93
N THR A 204 23.78 9.73 -22.65
CA THR A 204 24.58 10.32 -23.74
C THR A 204 23.68 10.70 -24.92
N GLY A 205 24.04 11.78 -25.62
CA GLY A 205 23.26 12.34 -26.72
C GLY A 205 23.16 13.87 -26.67
N GLN A 206 22.63 14.48 -27.73
CA GLN A 206 22.41 15.93 -27.80
C GLN A 206 21.33 16.38 -26.81
N TRP A 207 21.48 17.58 -26.24
CA TRP A 207 20.53 18.14 -25.26
C TRP A 207 19.08 18.13 -25.76
N GLY A 208 18.82 18.49 -27.02
CA GLY A 208 17.49 18.47 -27.61
C GLY A 208 16.82 17.09 -27.56
N GLN A 209 17.59 16.02 -27.80
CA GLN A 209 17.07 14.64 -27.71
C GLN A 209 16.75 14.23 -26.27
N ARG A 210 17.55 14.69 -25.29
CA ARG A 210 17.32 14.41 -23.86
C ARG A 210 16.04 15.08 -23.38
N PHE A 211 15.85 16.35 -23.70
CA PHE A 211 14.61 17.08 -23.37
C PHE A 211 13.39 16.52 -24.08
N ALA A 212 13.53 16.12 -25.35
CA ALA A 212 12.44 15.45 -26.06
C ALA A 212 12.01 14.16 -25.36
N ARG A 213 12.95 13.33 -24.88
CA ARG A 213 12.62 12.12 -24.11
C ARG A 213 11.85 12.44 -22.83
N VAL A 214 12.28 13.46 -22.08
CA VAL A 214 11.56 13.92 -20.88
C VAL A 214 10.14 14.39 -21.25
N ALA A 215 10.00 15.23 -22.27
CA ALA A 215 8.71 15.75 -22.71
C ALA A 215 7.74 14.62 -23.15
N TYR A 216 8.22 13.67 -23.97
CA TYR A 216 7.41 12.52 -24.40
C TYR A 216 7.03 11.62 -23.23
N PHE A 217 7.95 11.38 -22.29
CA PHE A 217 7.64 10.63 -21.07
C PHE A 217 6.56 11.34 -20.25
N THR A 218 6.72 12.63 -19.97
CA THR A 218 5.75 13.42 -19.21
C THR A 218 4.38 13.40 -19.90
N LEU A 219 4.33 13.59 -21.21
CA LEU A 219 3.09 13.53 -21.97
C LEU A 219 2.43 12.14 -21.84
N GLY A 220 3.19 11.06 -21.98
CA GLY A 220 2.68 9.70 -21.78
C GLY A 220 2.14 9.49 -20.38
N ALA A 221 2.85 9.94 -19.35
CA ALA A 221 2.42 9.81 -17.96
C ALA A 221 1.13 10.61 -17.68
N LEU A 222 1.03 11.83 -18.20
CA LEU A 222 -0.15 12.67 -18.07
C LEU A 222 -1.37 12.06 -18.78
N VAL A 223 -1.21 11.58 -20.01
CA VAL A 223 -2.29 10.91 -20.75
C VAL A 223 -2.82 9.69 -19.99
N ALA A 224 -1.92 8.91 -19.39
CA ALA A 224 -2.29 7.72 -18.64
C ALA A 224 -2.97 8.01 -17.29
N VAL A 225 -2.52 9.04 -16.56
CA VAL A 225 -3.07 9.36 -15.23
C VAL A 225 -4.32 10.24 -15.29
N ALA A 226 -4.50 11.02 -16.36
CA ALA A 226 -5.60 11.97 -16.50
C ALA A 226 -6.99 11.35 -16.28
N PRO A 227 -7.34 10.17 -16.81
CA PRO A 227 -8.65 9.57 -16.55
C PRO A 227 -8.94 9.37 -15.07
N HIS A 228 -7.94 8.91 -14.31
CA HIS A 228 -8.07 8.72 -12.87
C HIS A 228 -8.24 10.05 -12.12
N VAL A 229 -7.46 11.08 -12.48
CA VAL A 229 -7.58 12.42 -11.89
C VAL A 229 -8.93 13.05 -12.20
N LEU A 230 -9.43 12.91 -13.44
CA LEU A 230 -10.73 13.43 -13.84
C LEU A 230 -11.87 12.75 -13.06
N VAL A 231 -11.84 11.42 -12.95
CA VAL A 231 -12.81 10.69 -12.12
C VAL A 231 -12.74 11.17 -10.68
N ARG A 232 -11.53 11.33 -10.12
CA ARG A 232 -11.32 11.84 -8.76
C ARG A 232 -11.94 13.23 -8.53
N VAL A 233 -11.84 14.14 -9.50
CA VAL A 233 -12.30 15.54 -9.35
C VAL A 233 -13.79 15.70 -9.60
N TYR A 234 -14.36 14.94 -10.55
CA TYR A 234 -15.71 15.20 -11.06
C TYR A 234 -16.77 14.16 -10.66
N VAL A 235 -16.39 13.03 -10.09
CA VAL A 235 -17.34 12.00 -9.62
C VAL A 235 -17.46 12.11 -8.11
N ASP A 236 -18.68 11.94 -7.56
CA ASP A 236 -18.89 11.82 -6.11
C ASP A 236 -18.39 10.43 -5.66
N HIS A 237 -17.39 10.44 -4.78
CA HIS A 237 -16.71 9.23 -4.31
C HIS A 237 -17.17 8.76 -2.92
N GLY A 238 -18.18 9.42 -2.33
CA GLY A 238 -18.33 9.39 -0.88
C GLY A 238 -17.12 10.01 -0.17
N PHE A 239 -17.14 10.06 1.16
CA PHE A 239 -16.13 10.75 1.99
C PHE A 239 -15.99 12.28 1.80
N GLN A 240 -16.81 12.94 0.96
CA GLN A 240 -16.75 14.40 0.67
C GLN A 240 -15.38 14.86 0.15
N LEU A 241 -14.70 14.00 -0.61
CA LEU A 241 -13.31 14.18 -1.05
C LEU A 241 -13.16 15.25 -2.13
N GLU A 242 -14.23 15.58 -2.83
CA GLU A 242 -14.31 16.71 -3.74
C GLU A 242 -14.01 18.05 -3.05
N GLN A 243 -14.18 18.10 -1.73
CA GLN A 243 -13.87 19.27 -0.92
C GLN A 243 -12.39 19.32 -0.50
N TRP A 244 -11.63 18.25 -0.75
CA TRP A 244 -10.22 18.17 -0.38
C TRP A 244 -9.32 18.43 -1.60
N PRO A 245 -8.09 18.95 -1.39
CA PRO A 245 -7.14 19.15 -2.46
C PRO A 245 -6.90 17.86 -3.28
N ALA A 246 -6.69 18.00 -4.59
CA ALA A 246 -6.51 16.87 -5.53
C ALA A 246 -5.34 15.92 -5.18
N LEU A 247 -4.42 16.34 -4.30
CA LEU A 247 -3.28 15.54 -3.81
C LEU A 247 -3.38 15.19 -2.31
N SER A 248 -4.49 15.53 -1.64
CA SER A 248 -4.75 15.13 -0.25
C SER A 248 -4.87 13.61 -0.14
N ILE A 249 -4.38 13.04 0.96
CA ILE A 249 -4.54 11.64 1.33
C ILE A 249 -5.32 11.59 2.64
N ARG A 250 -6.55 11.08 2.61
CA ARG A 250 -7.44 10.95 3.77
C ARG A 250 -7.72 12.26 4.54
N GLY A 251 -7.60 13.43 3.88
CA GLY A 251 -8.03 14.71 4.46
C GLY A 251 -6.96 15.38 5.30
N LEU A 252 -5.80 14.74 5.41
CA LEU A 252 -4.61 15.35 5.94
C LEU A 252 -4.09 16.32 4.88
N GLU A 253 -4.15 17.61 5.19
CA GLU A 253 -3.40 18.61 4.44
C GLU A 253 -1.92 18.27 4.55
N GLN A 254 -1.22 18.29 3.43
CA GLN A 254 0.21 18.04 3.44
C GLN A 254 0.87 19.22 4.16
N GLY A 255 1.24 19.03 5.43
CA GLY A 255 2.10 19.98 6.14
C GLY A 255 3.31 20.31 5.27
N GLY A 256 3.67 21.60 5.18
CA GLY A 256 4.78 22.04 4.33
C GLY A 256 6.08 21.29 4.61
N VAL A 257 6.88 21.05 3.56
CA VAL A 257 8.17 20.35 3.68
C VAL A 257 9.12 21.19 4.54
N ASN A 258 9.50 20.67 5.71
CA ASN A 258 10.54 21.29 6.54
C ASN A 258 11.93 20.87 6.04
N TRP A 259 12.45 21.63 5.08
CA TRP A 259 13.76 21.40 4.44
C TRP A 259 14.93 21.30 5.43
N ALA A 260 14.87 21.98 6.58
CA ALA A 260 15.93 21.93 7.58
C ALA A 260 16.05 20.55 8.26
N THR A 261 14.93 19.85 8.41
CA THR A 261 14.89 18.51 9.04
C THR A 261 15.09 17.37 8.05
N LEU A 262 15.01 17.65 6.74
CA LEU A 262 15.01 16.64 5.68
C LEU A 262 16.26 15.73 5.71
N PRO A 263 17.50 16.23 5.86
CA PRO A 263 18.68 15.35 5.89
C PRO A 263 18.66 14.37 7.06
N GLY A 264 18.26 14.84 8.26
CA GLY A 264 18.13 14.01 9.45
C GLY A 264 17.04 12.95 9.31
N ARG A 265 15.88 13.33 8.75
CA ARG A 265 14.78 12.40 8.45
C ARG A 265 15.18 11.34 7.42
N PHE A 266 15.86 11.74 6.35
CA PHE A 266 16.36 10.82 5.33
C PHE A 266 17.34 9.80 5.93
N LEU A 267 18.30 10.27 6.74
CA LEU A 267 19.26 9.39 7.40
C LEU A 267 18.56 8.42 8.37
N ALA A 268 17.59 8.91 9.15
CA ALA A 268 16.79 8.06 10.04
C ALA A 268 15.97 7.01 9.27
N LEU A 269 15.37 7.38 8.14
CA LEU A 269 14.67 6.42 7.28
C LEU A 269 15.64 5.33 6.79
N TRP A 270 16.84 5.70 6.35
CA TRP A 270 17.83 4.76 5.84
C TRP A 270 18.38 3.81 6.92
N VAL A 271 18.77 4.34 8.08
CA VAL A 271 19.52 3.59 9.10
C VAL A 271 18.60 2.92 10.13
N THR A 272 17.39 3.45 10.31
CA THR A 272 16.51 3.08 11.43
C THR A 272 15.23 2.43 10.92
N TRP A 273 14.40 3.17 10.18
CA TRP A 273 13.02 2.76 9.90
C TRP A 273 12.89 1.74 8.77
N LEU A 274 13.61 1.94 7.66
CA LEU A 274 13.65 0.95 6.59
C LEU A 274 14.23 -0.39 7.09
N PRO A 275 15.36 -0.43 7.84
CA PRO A 275 15.85 -1.67 8.43
C PRO A 275 14.88 -2.29 9.45
N ALA A 276 14.27 -1.51 10.33
CA ALA A 276 13.29 -2.01 11.29
C ALA A 276 12.06 -2.64 10.60
N SER A 277 11.66 -2.11 9.43
CA SER A 277 10.56 -2.71 8.66
C SER A 277 10.85 -4.17 8.28
N PHE A 278 12.11 -4.57 8.07
CA PHE A 278 12.48 -5.98 7.80
C PHE A 278 12.29 -6.93 9.00
N HIS A 279 11.86 -6.40 10.15
CA HIS A 279 11.54 -7.17 11.35
C HIS A 279 10.10 -6.96 11.84
N MET A 280 9.39 -5.95 11.30
CA MET A 280 8.00 -5.63 11.65
C MET A 280 7.73 -5.39 13.15
N ALA A 281 8.77 -5.02 13.91
CA ALA A 281 8.73 -4.91 15.36
C ALA A 281 9.16 -3.51 15.83
N SER A 282 8.80 -3.16 17.07
CA SER A 282 9.14 -1.86 17.63
C SER A 282 10.64 -1.71 17.85
N ILE A 283 11.19 -0.55 17.50
CA ILE A 283 12.60 -0.26 17.75
C ILE A 283 12.89 0.06 19.23
N GLN A 284 11.89 0.12 20.10
CA GLN A 284 12.12 0.16 21.55
C GLN A 284 12.67 -1.16 22.08
N GLU A 285 12.40 -2.28 21.40
CA GLU A 285 12.88 -3.59 21.80
C GLU A 285 14.40 -3.73 21.52
N PRO A 286 15.24 -4.05 22.52
CA PRO A 286 16.70 -4.10 22.35
C PRO A 286 17.17 -5.06 21.25
N MET A 287 16.52 -6.22 21.13
CA MET A 287 16.84 -7.21 20.09
C MET A 287 16.52 -6.71 18.69
N VAL A 288 15.43 -5.96 18.53
CA VAL A 288 15.04 -5.35 17.26
C VAL A 288 16.01 -4.24 16.88
N GLN A 289 16.50 -3.44 17.83
CA GLN A 289 17.54 -2.45 17.57
C GLN A 289 18.81 -3.09 17.00
N VAL A 290 19.26 -4.19 17.61
CA VAL A 290 20.43 -4.93 17.12
C VAL A 290 20.17 -5.48 15.72
N ALA A 291 19.03 -6.15 15.51
CA ALA A 291 18.65 -6.70 14.22
C ALA A 291 18.55 -5.63 13.12
N ALA A 292 17.89 -4.50 13.41
CA ALA A 292 17.79 -3.36 12.50
C ALA A 292 19.17 -2.76 12.17
N ARG A 293 20.08 -2.65 13.14
CA ARG A 293 21.47 -2.20 12.88
C ARG A 293 22.23 -3.18 12.00
N VAL A 294 22.10 -4.48 12.24
CA VAL A 294 22.71 -5.51 11.37
C VAL A 294 22.15 -5.41 9.96
N THR A 295 20.83 -5.26 9.82
CA THR A 295 20.15 -5.05 8.54
C THR A 295 20.66 -3.78 7.84
N ALA A 296 20.81 -2.67 8.56
CA ALA A 296 21.37 -1.42 8.03
C ALA A 296 22.82 -1.60 7.54
N VAL A 297 23.66 -2.31 8.31
CA VAL A 297 25.04 -2.63 7.92
C VAL A 297 25.05 -3.47 6.65
N MET A 298 24.21 -4.51 6.55
CA MET A 298 24.09 -5.33 5.35
C MET A 298 23.65 -4.52 4.13
N MET A 299 22.71 -3.57 4.32
CA MET A 299 22.31 -2.64 3.26
C MET A 299 23.47 -1.75 2.81
N VAL A 300 24.24 -1.18 3.73
CA VAL A 300 25.40 -0.33 3.43
C VAL A 300 26.51 -1.14 2.74
N VAL A 301 26.86 -2.32 3.24
CA VAL A 301 27.88 -3.18 2.63
C VAL A 301 27.44 -3.64 1.25
N GLY A 302 26.17 -3.97 1.07
CA GLY A 302 25.58 -4.25 -0.24
C GLY A 302 25.75 -3.07 -1.20
N LEU A 303 25.38 -1.85 -0.78
CA LEU A 303 25.58 -0.64 -1.59
C LEU A 303 27.05 -0.41 -1.96
N VAL A 304 27.95 -0.47 -0.97
CA VAL A 304 29.39 -0.32 -1.21
C VAL A 304 29.85 -1.37 -2.22
N GLY A 305 29.40 -2.63 -2.07
CA GLY A 305 29.68 -3.74 -2.97
C GLY A 305 29.22 -3.51 -4.42
N LEU A 306 28.12 -2.79 -4.65
CA LEU A 306 27.67 -2.43 -6.00
C LEU A 306 28.68 -1.54 -6.73
N PHE A 307 29.32 -0.63 -6.00
CA PHE A 307 30.32 0.31 -6.51
C PHE A 307 31.76 -0.18 -6.28
N TRP A 308 31.93 -1.33 -5.62
CA TRP A 308 33.22 -1.92 -5.27
C TRP A 308 33.80 -2.66 -6.47
N ARG A 309 35.05 -2.31 -6.82
CA ARG A 309 35.74 -2.65 -8.08
C ARG A 309 35.05 -2.03 -9.29
N ARG A 310 35.79 -1.21 -10.05
CA ARG A 310 35.35 -0.44 -11.24
C ARG A 310 34.89 -1.30 -12.44
N SER A 311 34.42 -2.53 -12.23
CA SER A 311 33.55 -3.21 -13.19
C SER A 311 32.36 -2.29 -13.46
N ALA A 312 32.07 -2.04 -14.73
CA ALA A 312 31.05 -1.07 -15.15
C ALA A 312 29.71 -1.36 -14.44
N VAL A 313 29.27 -0.43 -13.59
CA VAL A 313 27.96 -0.51 -12.91
C VAL A 313 26.89 -0.64 -13.98
N HIS A 314 26.02 -1.65 -13.87
CA HIS A 314 25.01 -1.86 -14.89
C HIS A 314 23.92 -0.79 -14.78
N ARG A 315 23.35 -0.39 -15.92
CA ARG A 315 22.29 0.64 -15.97
C ARG A 315 21.11 0.33 -15.03
N TYR A 316 20.68 -0.93 -14.96
CA TYR A 316 19.57 -1.33 -14.10
C TYR A 316 19.88 -1.13 -12.61
N GLU A 317 21.15 -1.19 -12.21
CA GLU A 317 21.56 -1.01 -10.81
C GLU A 317 21.48 0.44 -10.40
N LEU A 318 21.89 1.35 -11.29
CA LEU A 318 21.73 2.80 -11.08
C LEU A 318 20.25 3.20 -11.01
N LEU A 319 19.41 2.62 -11.87
CA LEU A 319 17.96 2.86 -11.83
C LEU A 319 17.33 2.28 -10.55
N ALA A 320 17.75 1.09 -10.13
CA ALA A 320 17.28 0.45 -8.91
C ALA A 320 17.66 1.28 -7.68
N PHE A 321 18.93 1.68 -7.58
CA PHE A 321 19.42 2.57 -6.52
C PHE A 321 18.70 3.92 -6.54
N GLY A 322 18.56 4.54 -7.72
CA GLY A 322 17.83 5.80 -7.88
C GLY A 322 16.37 5.69 -7.41
N SER A 323 15.72 4.56 -7.65
CA SER A 323 14.34 4.32 -7.16
C SER A 323 14.28 4.21 -5.65
N VAL A 324 15.25 3.55 -5.00
CA VAL A 324 15.33 3.50 -3.53
C VAL A 324 15.56 4.90 -2.95
N VAL A 325 16.52 5.64 -3.50
CA VAL A 325 16.82 7.00 -3.02
C VAL A 325 15.63 7.94 -3.22
N SER A 326 15.00 7.90 -4.40
CA SER A 326 13.82 8.72 -4.68
C SER A 326 12.66 8.38 -3.74
N PHE A 327 12.44 7.10 -3.45
CA PHE A 327 11.42 6.68 -2.49
C PHE A 327 11.68 7.28 -1.11
N LEU A 328 12.91 7.15 -0.61
CA LEU A 328 13.27 7.63 0.72
C LEU A 328 13.27 9.15 0.82
N LEU A 329 13.63 9.88 -0.24
CA LEU A 329 13.51 11.34 -0.28
C LEU A 329 12.05 11.79 -0.20
N ILE A 330 11.16 11.13 -0.95
CA ILE A 330 9.72 11.42 -0.90
C ILE A 330 9.18 11.10 0.49
N MET A 331 9.53 9.95 1.08
CA MET A 331 9.13 9.60 2.44
C MET A 331 9.69 10.54 3.50
N ALA A 332 10.89 11.09 3.32
CA ALA A 332 11.49 12.05 4.25
C ALA A 332 10.80 13.42 4.18
N ALA A 333 10.41 13.84 2.98
CA ALA A 333 9.75 15.11 2.73
C ALA A 333 8.26 15.08 3.03
N ALA A 334 7.61 13.94 2.83
CA ALA A 334 6.17 13.81 2.98
C ALA A 334 5.74 13.70 4.45
N PRO A 335 4.55 14.23 4.80
CA PRO A 335 4.01 14.11 6.15
C PRO A 335 3.38 12.73 6.45
N PHE A 336 3.45 11.77 5.51
CA PHE A 336 2.75 10.49 5.63
C PHE A 336 3.42 9.49 6.57
N PHE A 337 4.70 9.68 6.87
CA PHE A 337 5.43 8.85 7.82
C PHE A 337 5.92 9.71 8.98
N GLU A 338 5.31 9.49 10.13
CA GLU A 338 5.75 10.07 11.39
C GLU A 338 6.61 9.06 12.15
N PRO A 339 7.91 9.34 12.35
CA PRO A 339 8.79 8.49 13.14
C PRO A 339 8.26 8.30 14.56
N ARG A 340 7.95 7.06 14.92
CA ARG A 340 7.46 6.65 16.23
C ARG A 340 8.26 5.46 16.75
N MET A 341 8.91 5.61 17.89
CA MET A 341 9.77 4.56 18.48
C MET A 341 8.96 3.32 18.87
N ASP A 342 7.72 3.52 19.32
CA ASP A 342 6.74 2.48 19.64
C ASP A 342 6.04 1.91 18.40
N GLY A 343 6.23 2.52 17.22
CA GLY A 343 5.60 2.11 15.98
C GLY A 343 5.97 0.67 15.60
N ASN A 344 4.95 -0.16 15.40
CA ASN A 344 5.09 -1.58 15.06
C ASN A 344 3.99 -2.01 14.08
N GLY A 345 4.13 -3.23 13.54
CA GLY A 345 3.10 -3.82 12.70
C GLY A 345 3.05 -3.27 11.27
N TYR A 346 2.20 -3.91 10.46
CA TYR A 346 2.23 -3.72 9.01
C TYR A 346 1.60 -2.38 8.58
N VAL A 347 0.64 -1.87 9.35
CA VAL A 347 0.00 -0.56 9.08
C VAL A 347 0.99 0.58 9.26
N TYR A 348 1.86 0.52 10.27
CA TYR A 348 2.89 1.53 10.52
C TYR A 348 3.95 1.53 9.42
N TYR A 349 4.41 0.35 9.00
CA TYR A 349 5.45 0.20 7.97
C TYR A 349 4.91 0.13 6.54
N ARG A 350 3.63 0.47 6.30
CA ARG A 350 2.88 0.13 5.07
C ARG A 350 3.44 0.63 3.75
N TYR A 351 4.30 1.64 3.75
CA TYR A 351 4.90 2.19 2.54
C TYR A 351 6.18 1.43 2.11
N PHE A 352 6.94 0.86 3.06
CA PHE A 352 8.18 0.14 2.77
C PHE A 352 8.03 -1.14 1.90
N PRO A 353 6.92 -1.90 1.92
CA PRO A 353 6.69 -3.01 1.00
C PRO A 353 6.91 -2.66 -0.47
N PHE A 354 6.61 -1.41 -0.88
CA PHE A 354 6.78 -0.95 -2.26
C PHE A 354 8.24 -1.07 -2.73
N ILE A 355 9.20 -0.79 -1.84
CA ILE A 355 10.64 -0.71 -2.19
C ILE A 355 11.47 -1.89 -1.66
N ALA A 356 10.99 -2.60 -0.63
CA ALA A 356 11.74 -3.67 0.04
C ALA A 356 12.27 -4.78 -0.90
N PRO A 357 11.54 -5.22 -1.95
CA PRO A 357 12.09 -6.17 -2.92
C PRO A 357 13.28 -5.60 -3.69
N LEU A 358 13.24 -4.31 -4.07
CA LEU A 358 14.32 -3.66 -4.79
C LEU A 358 15.56 -3.47 -3.90
N VAL A 359 15.36 -3.11 -2.63
CA VAL A 359 16.43 -3.04 -1.63
C VAL A 359 17.10 -4.41 -1.48
N SER A 360 16.30 -5.47 -1.33
CA SER A 360 16.82 -6.84 -1.19
C SER A 360 17.60 -7.27 -2.42
N LEU A 361 17.16 -6.90 -3.63
CA LEU A 361 17.91 -7.16 -4.85
C LEU A 361 19.27 -6.45 -4.84
N LEU A 362 19.31 -5.16 -4.50
CA LEU A 362 20.56 -4.38 -4.44
C LEU A 362 21.54 -4.96 -3.41
N VAL A 363 21.06 -5.37 -2.24
CA VAL A 363 21.88 -6.02 -1.21
C VAL A 363 22.46 -7.33 -1.72
N ILE A 364 21.64 -8.21 -2.30
CA ILE A 364 22.09 -9.50 -2.82
C ILE A 364 23.13 -9.34 -3.94
N VAL A 365 22.87 -8.45 -4.90
CA VAL A 365 23.78 -8.19 -6.03
C VAL A 365 25.08 -7.57 -5.55
N GLY A 366 24.99 -6.56 -4.69
CA GLY A 366 26.13 -5.85 -4.13
C GLY A 366 27.04 -6.74 -3.29
N LEU A 367 26.47 -7.52 -2.37
CA LEU A 367 27.23 -8.48 -1.57
C LEU A 367 27.90 -9.53 -2.45
N ALA A 368 27.21 -10.06 -3.46
CA ALA A 368 27.80 -11.06 -4.36
C ALA A 368 29.04 -10.55 -5.12
N ARG A 369 29.18 -9.23 -5.34
CA ARG A 369 30.36 -8.62 -5.99
C ARG A 369 31.60 -8.51 -5.12
N VAL A 370 31.45 -8.62 -3.80
CA VAL A 370 32.58 -8.57 -2.84
C VAL A 370 33.40 -9.87 -2.85
N GLY A 371 33.13 -10.79 -3.78
CA GLY A 371 33.83 -12.06 -3.93
C GLY A 371 33.23 -13.17 -3.06
N ARG A 372 34.05 -14.15 -2.68
CA ARG A 372 33.56 -15.36 -1.99
C ARG A 372 32.91 -15.08 -0.64
N VAL A 373 33.53 -14.21 0.17
CA VAL A 373 32.99 -13.80 1.48
C VAL A 373 31.66 -13.08 1.31
N GLY A 374 31.58 -12.15 0.34
CA GLY A 374 30.35 -11.45 0.01
C GLY A 374 29.23 -12.37 -0.50
N GLY A 375 29.56 -13.38 -1.31
CA GLY A 375 28.60 -14.41 -1.72
C GLY A 375 28.04 -15.23 -0.55
N CYS A 376 28.84 -15.51 0.47
CA CYS A 376 28.36 -16.10 1.73
C CYS A 376 27.46 -15.14 2.51
N ALA A 377 27.83 -13.87 2.60
CA ALA A 377 27.00 -12.83 3.23
C ALA A 377 25.65 -12.66 2.53
N ALA A 378 25.59 -12.73 1.19
CA ALA A 378 24.35 -12.68 0.43
C ALA A 378 23.42 -13.87 0.73
N LYS A 379 23.97 -15.07 0.92
CA LYS A 379 23.19 -16.24 1.40
C LYS A 379 22.70 -16.04 2.83
N GLY A 380 23.59 -15.55 3.71
CA GLY A 380 23.26 -15.22 5.10
C GLY A 380 22.13 -14.21 5.19
N TRP A 381 22.10 -13.19 4.32
CA TRP A 381 21.01 -12.23 4.20
C TRP A 381 19.65 -12.89 3.90
N VAL A 382 19.61 -13.79 2.92
CA VAL A 382 18.38 -14.51 2.57
C VAL A 382 17.91 -15.39 3.73
N VAL A 383 18.83 -16.09 4.39
CA VAL A 383 18.53 -16.90 5.57
C VAL A 383 18.04 -16.03 6.73
N ALA A 384 18.67 -14.88 7.00
CA ALA A 384 18.26 -13.97 8.05
C ALA A 384 16.85 -13.41 7.82
N CYS A 385 16.52 -13.02 6.57
CA CYS A 385 15.15 -12.64 6.21
C CYS A 385 14.17 -13.78 6.45
N ALA A 386 14.50 -15.01 6.01
CA ALA A 386 13.65 -16.17 6.21
C ALA A 386 13.42 -16.50 7.69
N VAL A 387 14.46 -16.44 8.52
CA VAL A 387 14.35 -16.64 9.97
C VAL A 387 13.48 -15.53 10.59
N SER A 388 13.73 -14.26 10.25
CA SER A 388 12.91 -13.13 10.70
C SER A 388 11.44 -13.33 10.36
N THR A 389 11.15 -13.74 9.12
CA THR A 389 9.80 -14.10 8.65
C THR A 389 9.19 -15.22 9.47
N LEU A 390 9.88 -16.34 9.66
CA LEU A 390 9.35 -17.47 10.43
C LEU A 390 9.09 -17.11 11.89
N VAL A 391 9.99 -16.33 12.51
CA VAL A 391 9.81 -15.81 13.87
C VAL A 391 8.59 -14.89 13.93
N HIS A 392 8.43 -14.00 12.95
CA HIS A 392 7.26 -13.13 12.87
C HIS A 392 5.97 -13.93 12.72
N MET A 393 5.94 -14.92 11.81
CA MET A 393 4.79 -15.81 11.64
C MET A 393 4.44 -16.55 12.94
N TRP A 394 5.43 -17.04 13.67
CA TRP A 394 5.20 -17.77 14.93
C TRP A 394 4.60 -16.88 16.04
N HIS A 395 5.04 -15.62 16.13
CA HIS A 395 4.60 -14.70 17.19
C HIS A 395 3.40 -13.84 16.78
N GLN A 396 2.96 -13.89 15.53
CA GLN A 396 1.84 -13.12 15.05
C GLN A 396 0.55 -13.57 15.76
N ARG A 397 -0.13 -12.62 16.39
CA ARG A 397 -1.45 -12.87 16.99
C ARG A 397 -2.48 -13.16 15.89
N SER A 398 -3.34 -14.15 16.13
CA SER A 398 -4.51 -14.41 15.28
C SER A 398 -5.66 -13.45 15.59
N PHE A 399 -6.44 -13.12 14.56
CA PHE A 399 -7.63 -12.27 14.64
C PHE A 399 -8.88 -13.10 14.32
N PRO A 400 -9.36 -13.94 15.26
CA PRO A 400 -10.48 -14.84 15.00
C PRO A 400 -11.81 -14.10 14.77
N MET A 401 -11.91 -12.85 15.25
CA MET A 401 -13.08 -12.00 15.09
C MET A 401 -12.71 -10.74 14.30
N PRO A 402 -13.57 -10.29 13.38
CA PRO A 402 -13.42 -9.02 12.70
C PRO A 402 -13.50 -7.82 13.67
N LEU A 403 -12.84 -6.72 13.31
CA LEU A 403 -12.88 -5.46 14.07
C LEU A 403 -14.13 -4.65 13.71
N ASP A 404 -15.32 -5.17 14.02
CA ASP A 404 -16.61 -4.67 13.52
C ASP A 404 -16.90 -3.21 13.86
N GLU A 405 -16.63 -2.76 15.09
CA GLU A 405 -16.83 -1.35 15.46
C GLU A 405 -15.93 -0.41 14.64
N ALA A 406 -14.66 -0.79 14.43
CA ALA A 406 -13.75 -0.01 13.59
C ALA A 406 -14.15 -0.09 12.10
N THR A 407 -14.65 -1.22 11.63
CA THR A 407 -15.22 -1.37 10.28
C THR A 407 -16.41 -0.44 10.09
N GLY A 408 -17.30 -0.39 11.09
CA GLY A 408 -18.42 0.55 11.15
C GLY A 408 -17.95 2.00 11.06
N TRP A 409 -16.90 2.37 11.79
CA TRP A 409 -16.32 3.72 11.72
C TRP A 409 -15.89 4.10 10.30
N VAL A 410 -15.23 3.19 9.57
CA VAL A 410 -14.84 3.41 8.17
C VAL A 410 -16.07 3.58 7.28
N LEU A 411 -17.09 2.74 7.45
CA LEU A 411 -18.37 2.86 6.73
C LEU A 411 -19.07 4.19 7.00
N GLY A 412 -19.12 4.64 8.26
CA GLY A 412 -19.70 5.93 8.65
C GLY A 412 -18.96 7.11 8.03
N ARG A 413 -17.62 7.08 8.03
CA ARG A 413 -16.80 8.10 7.35
C ARG A 413 -17.08 8.16 5.85
N LYS A 414 -17.37 7.01 5.23
CA LYS A 414 -17.59 6.89 3.79
C LYS A 414 -19.01 7.25 3.36
N TYR A 415 -20.00 6.60 3.96
CA TYR A 415 -21.40 6.59 3.56
C TYR A 415 -22.31 7.34 4.53
N GLY A 416 -21.80 7.92 5.63
CA GLY A 416 -22.60 8.60 6.66
C GLY A 416 -23.42 9.80 6.17
N HIS A 417 -23.13 10.31 4.97
CA HIS A 417 -23.94 11.33 4.30
C HIS A 417 -25.25 10.77 3.70
N ALA A 418 -25.39 9.44 3.58
CA ALA A 418 -26.54 8.71 3.04
C ALA A 418 -26.96 7.58 4.01
N PRO A 419 -27.68 7.89 5.10
CA PRO A 419 -27.99 6.94 6.18
C PRO A 419 -28.66 5.65 5.72
N GLU A 420 -29.63 5.71 4.81
CA GLU A 420 -30.36 4.53 4.33
C GLU A 420 -29.43 3.56 3.59
N ARG A 421 -28.50 4.10 2.81
CA ARG A 421 -27.47 3.31 2.12
C ARG A 421 -26.50 2.70 3.12
N LEU A 422 -26.04 3.49 4.09
CA LEU A 422 -25.18 3.01 5.17
C LEU A 422 -25.82 1.82 5.91
N PHE A 423 -27.10 1.92 6.31
CA PHE A 423 -27.79 0.79 6.97
C PHE A 423 -28.01 -0.40 6.07
N ARG A 424 -28.24 -0.18 4.78
CA ARG A 424 -28.35 -1.29 3.84
C ARG A 424 -27.06 -2.09 3.75
N ILE A 425 -25.92 -1.40 3.68
CA ILE A 425 -24.58 -2.03 3.70
C ILE A 425 -24.34 -2.74 5.04
N VAL A 426 -24.66 -2.10 6.17
CA VAL A 426 -24.51 -2.72 7.50
C VAL A 426 -25.39 -3.97 7.66
N LYS A 427 -26.62 -3.94 7.13
CA LYS A 427 -27.55 -5.09 7.14
C LYS A 427 -27.13 -6.23 6.22
N ALA A 428 -26.18 -6.01 5.31
CA ALA A 428 -25.61 -7.07 4.48
C ALA A 428 -24.54 -7.90 5.21
N ALA A 429 -24.11 -7.48 6.41
CA ALA A 429 -23.21 -8.22 7.28
C ALA A 429 -23.91 -9.38 8.01
N ASP A 430 -23.13 -10.22 8.70
CA ASP A 430 -23.69 -11.26 9.56
C ASP A 430 -24.51 -10.62 10.71
N PRO A 431 -25.66 -11.22 11.11
CA PRO A 431 -26.53 -10.63 12.13
C PRO A 431 -25.83 -10.24 13.44
N ASP A 432 -24.84 -11.04 13.86
CA ASP A 432 -24.08 -10.82 15.10
C ASP A 432 -23.13 -9.62 15.02
N GLN A 433 -22.82 -9.12 13.82
CA GLN A 433 -21.91 -7.98 13.59
C GLN A 433 -22.66 -6.64 13.50
N VAL A 434 -23.97 -6.70 13.20
CA VAL A 434 -24.79 -5.53 12.83
C VAL A 434 -24.76 -4.44 13.91
N ASP A 435 -24.80 -4.82 15.20
CA ASP A 435 -24.85 -3.87 16.29
C ASP A 435 -23.54 -3.09 16.45
N ALA A 436 -22.40 -3.81 16.44
CA ALA A 436 -21.07 -3.22 16.51
C ALA A 436 -20.78 -2.35 15.29
N LEU A 437 -21.14 -2.80 14.09
CA LEU A 437 -21.05 -2.01 12.85
C LEU A 437 -21.90 -0.74 12.93
N SER A 438 -23.11 -0.81 13.48
CA SER A 438 -24.01 0.34 13.62
C SER A 438 -23.46 1.38 14.59
N GLN A 439 -22.96 0.96 15.75
CA GLN A 439 -22.29 1.84 16.73
C GLN A 439 -21.05 2.50 16.10
N GLY A 440 -20.22 1.71 15.44
CA GLY A 440 -19.06 2.22 14.71
C GLY A 440 -19.44 3.24 13.64
N ALA A 441 -20.48 2.98 12.87
CA ALA A 441 -20.94 3.87 11.81
C ALA A 441 -21.48 5.20 12.34
N ALA A 442 -22.17 5.18 13.48
CA ALA A 442 -22.54 6.38 14.22
C ALA A 442 -21.32 7.19 14.66
N TRP A 443 -20.32 6.52 15.24
CA TRP A 443 -19.05 7.15 15.61
C TRP A 443 -18.36 7.78 14.39
N GLY A 444 -18.19 7.04 13.30
CA GLY A 444 -17.53 7.51 12.08
C GLY A 444 -18.24 8.67 11.39
N THR A 445 -19.58 8.64 11.35
CA THR A 445 -20.40 9.73 10.80
C THR A 445 -20.26 11.00 11.64
N THR A 446 -20.31 10.87 12.96
CA THR A 446 -20.14 11.99 13.91
C THR A 446 -18.74 12.59 13.79
N ALA A 447 -17.69 11.75 13.78
CA ALA A 447 -16.33 12.19 13.57
C ALA A 447 -16.17 12.94 12.23
N ALA A 448 -16.78 12.44 11.14
CA ALA A 448 -16.74 13.13 9.85
C ALA A 448 -17.36 14.53 9.85
N LEU A 449 -18.42 14.72 10.64
CA LEU A 449 -19.15 15.98 10.68
C LEU A 449 -18.48 17.03 11.54
N PHE A 450 -17.75 16.64 12.58
CA PHE A 450 -17.21 17.55 13.61
C PHE A 450 -15.67 17.65 13.64
N ASP A 451 -14.95 16.83 12.88
CA ASP A 451 -13.48 16.90 12.79
C ASP A 451 -13.01 18.29 12.34
N GLY A 452 -12.11 18.91 13.11
CA GLY A 452 -11.59 20.26 12.88
C GLY A 452 -12.60 21.40 13.09
N ARG A 453 -13.82 21.11 13.59
CA ARG A 453 -14.88 22.12 13.77
C ARG A 453 -15.16 22.40 15.25
N THR A 454 -15.64 23.60 15.51
CA THR A 454 -16.00 24.08 16.86
C THR A 454 -17.50 24.30 16.97
N LEU A 455 -17.98 24.53 18.21
CA LEU A 455 -19.37 24.89 18.54
C LEU A 455 -20.01 26.00 17.70
N THR A 456 -19.20 26.90 17.12
CA THR A 456 -19.71 28.03 16.32
C THR A 456 -20.12 27.62 14.90
N ASP A 457 -19.81 26.39 14.48
CA ASP A 457 -20.23 25.87 13.17
C ASP A 457 -21.63 25.28 13.25
N THR A 458 -22.64 26.15 13.19
CA THR A 458 -24.06 25.75 13.17
C THR A 458 -24.40 24.85 11.98
N SER A 459 -23.65 24.93 10.87
CA SER A 459 -23.89 24.10 9.68
C SER A 459 -23.66 22.61 9.94
N ALA A 460 -22.71 22.28 10.82
CA ALA A 460 -22.42 20.89 11.22
C ALA A 460 -23.55 20.31 12.07
N ILE A 461 -24.10 21.11 13.00
CA ILE A 461 -25.21 20.72 13.86
C ILE A 461 -26.49 20.52 13.03
N ASP A 462 -26.82 21.46 12.14
CA ASP A 462 -27.99 21.34 11.26
C ASP A 462 -27.89 20.11 10.34
N ARG A 463 -26.67 19.81 9.86
CA ARG A 463 -26.44 18.62 9.04
C ARG A 463 -26.54 17.34 9.87
N PHE A 464 -26.04 17.33 11.09
CA PHE A 464 -26.17 16.23 12.01
C PHE A 464 -27.64 15.93 12.31
N GLU A 465 -28.45 16.94 12.65
CA GLU A 465 -29.90 16.81 12.87
C GLU A 465 -30.61 16.16 11.68
N ARG A 466 -30.33 16.62 10.45
CA ARG A 466 -30.92 16.02 9.24
C ARG A 466 -30.54 14.55 9.02
N LEU A 467 -29.34 14.15 9.40
CA LEU A 467 -28.86 12.77 9.23
C LEU A 467 -29.43 11.84 10.31
N VAL A 468 -29.45 12.33 11.54
CA VAL A 468 -30.00 11.66 12.73
C VAL A 468 -31.50 11.40 12.57
N ALA A 469 -32.27 12.36 12.04
CA ALA A 469 -33.70 12.16 11.74
C ALA A 469 -34.00 11.03 10.73
N ARG A 470 -33.00 10.56 9.97
CA ARG A 470 -33.13 9.47 8.99
C ARG A 470 -32.59 8.13 9.52
N TRP A 471 -32.13 8.10 10.77
CA TRP A 471 -31.64 6.88 11.40
C TRP A 471 -32.81 5.99 11.86
N PRO A 472 -32.72 4.65 11.74
CA PRO A 472 -33.77 3.76 12.20
C PRO A 472 -34.00 3.88 13.71
N ALA A 473 -35.26 4.03 14.14
CA ALA A 473 -35.62 4.24 15.53
C ALA A 473 -35.21 3.06 16.45
N ASP A 474 -35.23 1.82 15.93
CA ASP A 474 -34.76 0.63 16.63
C ASP A 474 -33.25 0.65 16.92
N ARG A 475 -32.51 1.56 16.28
CA ARG A 475 -31.05 1.71 16.39
C ARG A 475 -30.63 2.94 17.20
N TRP A 476 -31.58 3.66 17.79
CA TRP A 476 -31.30 4.85 18.60
C TRP A 476 -30.26 4.63 19.71
N PRO A 477 -30.32 3.54 20.50
CA PRO A 477 -29.33 3.31 21.55
C PRO A 477 -27.91 3.18 21.00
N LEU A 478 -27.74 2.52 19.85
CA LEU A 478 -26.45 2.32 19.20
C LEU A 478 -25.92 3.63 18.58
N LEU A 479 -26.80 4.45 18.01
CA LEU A 479 -26.43 5.78 17.52
C LEU A 479 -25.93 6.66 18.67
N ASN A 480 -26.67 6.71 19.78
CA ASN A 480 -26.25 7.48 20.95
C ASN A 480 -24.89 7.02 21.50
N ALA A 481 -24.68 5.71 21.63
CA ALA A 481 -23.40 5.15 22.05
C ALA A 481 -22.25 5.55 21.11
N GLY A 482 -22.45 5.46 19.80
CA GLY A 482 -21.44 5.86 18.81
C GLY A 482 -21.15 7.37 18.82
N VAL A 483 -22.17 8.20 19.02
CA VAL A 483 -22.02 9.66 19.16
C VAL A 483 -21.19 10.00 20.39
N ILE A 484 -21.50 9.43 21.55
CA ILE A 484 -20.73 9.63 22.78
C ILE A 484 -19.28 9.19 22.58
N ARG A 485 -19.07 8.01 21.97
CA ARG A 485 -17.75 7.48 21.65
C ARG A 485 -16.93 8.41 20.75
N ALA A 486 -17.57 9.16 19.86
CA ALA A 486 -16.88 10.12 18.98
C ALA A 486 -16.22 11.27 19.74
N PHE A 487 -16.76 11.66 20.91
CA PHE A 487 -16.23 12.74 21.74
C PHE A 487 -15.32 12.26 22.87
N ASP A 488 -15.01 10.96 22.91
CA ASP A 488 -14.06 10.40 23.86
C ASP A 488 -12.63 10.94 23.58
N PRO A 489 -11.93 11.52 24.57
CA PRO A 489 -10.60 12.06 24.38
C PRO A 489 -9.55 11.00 24.00
N GLU A 490 -9.81 9.71 24.25
CA GLU A 490 -8.91 8.61 23.88
C GLU A 490 -9.07 8.19 22.41
N VAL A 491 -10.04 8.77 21.70
CA VAL A 491 -10.37 8.43 20.32
C VAL A 491 -9.87 9.51 19.37
N THR A 492 -9.38 9.08 18.19
CA THR A 492 -8.89 9.97 17.13
C THR A 492 -9.85 9.96 15.93
N PRO A 493 -10.21 11.13 15.35
CA PRO A 493 -9.79 12.47 15.76
C PRO A 493 -10.46 12.91 17.08
N THR A 494 -9.70 13.64 17.91
CA THR A 494 -10.24 14.22 19.15
C THR A 494 -11.14 15.40 18.79
N LEU A 495 -12.44 15.25 19.02
CA LEU A 495 -13.44 16.29 18.73
C LEU A 495 -13.51 17.34 19.85
N ASP A 496 -14.00 18.54 19.55
CA ASP A 496 -14.24 19.58 20.56
C ASP A 496 -15.37 19.15 21.50
N ALA A 497 -15.01 18.72 22.71
CA ALA A 497 -15.95 18.26 23.73
C ALA A 497 -17.05 19.29 24.07
N ARG A 498 -16.81 20.59 23.80
CA ARG A 498 -17.82 21.62 24.03
C ARG A 498 -19.01 21.51 23.07
N SER A 499 -18.84 20.84 21.91
CA SER A 499 -19.93 20.59 20.95
C SER A 499 -20.90 19.50 21.41
N LEU A 500 -20.47 18.61 22.31
CA LEU A 500 -21.25 17.45 22.74
C LEU A 500 -22.64 17.80 23.33
N PRO A 501 -22.81 18.82 24.19
CA PRO A 501 -24.14 19.17 24.71
C PRO A 501 -25.14 19.60 23.62
N ALA A 502 -24.68 20.29 22.57
CA ALA A 502 -25.53 20.68 21.45
C ALA A 502 -25.94 19.46 20.61
N VAL A 503 -25.00 18.55 20.37
CA VAL A 503 -25.22 17.27 19.69
C VAL A 503 -26.21 16.40 20.48
N GLN A 504 -26.04 16.32 21.80
CA GLN A 504 -26.92 15.55 22.67
C GLN A 504 -28.33 16.12 22.69
N LYS A 505 -28.48 17.45 22.70
CA LYS A 505 -29.80 18.09 22.59
C LYS A 505 -30.54 17.69 21.30
N VAL A 506 -29.82 17.56 20.18
CA VAL A 506 -30.41 17.07 18.92
C VAL A 506 -30.86 15.61 19.07
N MET A 507 -30.04 14.76 19.71
CA MET A 507 -30.38 13.36 19.98
C MET A 507 -31.63 13.23 20.86
N ASP A 508 -31.71 14.03 21.94
CA ASP A 508 -32.81 14.00 22.90
C ASP A 508 -34.13 14.49 22.29
N ASN A 509 -34.08 15.42 21.32
CA ASN A 509 -35.26 15.91 20.61
C ASN A 509 -35.86 14.91 19.61
N GLN A 510 -35.12 13.85 19.26
CA GLN A 510 -35.51 12.84 18.27
C GLN A 510 -35.98 11.52 18.91
N GLN A 511 -35.82 11.39 20.24
CA GLN A 511 -36.43 10.34 21.07
C GLN A 511 -37.87 10.72 21.40
#